data_AF-A0A9W8LTT0-F1
#
_entry.id   AF-A0A9W8LTT0-F1
#
_cell.length_a   1.000
_cell.length_b   1.000
_cell.length_c   1.000
_cell.angle_alpha   90.00
_cell.angle_beta   90.00
_cell.angle_gamma   90.00
#
_symmetry.space_group_name_H-M   'P 1'
#
loop_
_entity.id
_entity.type
_entity.pdbx_description
1 polymer ?
#
loop_
_entity_poly.entity_id
_entity_poly.type
_entity_poly.pdbx_seq_one_letter_code
_entity_poly.pdbx_strand_id
1 'polypeptide(L)'
;GMIASALLSRVSEGGMVFGVHDGDVSNYDVLRYMNFSVECKERLRTLSWTKVNHKMEPFTEVLPENPTEDEAAGYARRLRGYTKLSENIDIFNHGEFDALVISTNYNPKSVIKKLAPYLGGSRMLVVYDQFKEPLLEAFAWLRESPEFLNVQMTESWLREYQVLPSRTHPLMNMSGGGGFILSAIHLASSS
;
A
#
# COMPACT_ATOMS: atom_id res chain seq x y z
N GLY A 1 -4.16 -6.04 4.63
CA GLY A 1 -5.63 -6.03 4.48
C GLY A 1 -6.28 -4.67 4.74
N MET A 2 -6.48 -4.30 6.01
CA MET A 2 -7.35 -3.18 6.44
C MET A 2 -7.13 -1.85 5.72
N ILE A 3 -5.87 -1.36 5.65
CA ILE A 3 -5.56 -0.06 5.02
C ILE A 3 -5.88 -0.09 3.52
N ALA A 4 -5.50 -1.15 2.81
CA ALA A 4 -5.81 -1.29 1.39
C ALA A 4 -7.34 -1.30 1.15
N SER A 5 -8.10 -2.00 2.00
CA SER A 5 -9.56 -1.98 1.95
C SER A 5 -10.16 -0.59 2.21
N ALA A 6 -9.62 0.14 3.20
CA ALA A 6 -10.08 1.48 3.55
C ALA A 6 -9.75 2.50 2.45
N LEU A 7 -8.60 2.36 1.78
CA LEU A 7 -8.28 3.16 0.60
C LEU A 7 -9.25 2.82 -0.54
N LEU A 8 -9.43 1.54 -0.83
CA LEU A 8 -10.26 1.08 -1.94
C LEU A 8 -11.73 1.53 -1.83
N SER A 9 -12.26 1.66 -0.60
CA SER A 9 -13.62 2.19 -0.37
C SER A 9 -13.74 3.70 -0.57
N ARG A 10 -12.61 4.43 -0.65
CA ARG A 10 -12.56 5.90 -0.78
C ARG A 10 -12.04 6.35 -2.15
N VAL A 11 -11.35 5.48 -2.89
CA VAL A 11 -10.89 5.77 -4.24
C VAL A 11 -12.09 5.84 -5.21
N SER A 12 -12.09 6.85 -6.08
CA SER A 12 -13.10 7.06 -7.12
C SER A 12 -13.18 5.88 -8.11
N GLU A 13 -14.25 5.81 -8.90
CA GLU A 13 -14.52 4.68 -9.79
C GLU A 13 -13.41 4.41 -10.82
N GLY A 14 -12.65 5.44 -11.23
CA GLY A 14 -11.52 5.30 -12.16
C GLY A 14 -10.15 5.09 -11.49
N GLY A 15 -10.07 5.14 -10.17
CA GLY A 15 -8.79 5.01 -9.45
C GLY A 15 -8.49 3.57 -9.03
N MET A 16 -7.21 3.27 -8.82
CA MET A 16 -6.73 1.97 -8.37
C MET A 16 -5.97 2.05 -7.04
N VAL A 17 -5.88 0.92 -6.34
CA VAL A 17 -5.01 0.77 -5.16
C VAL A 17 -3.95 -0.27 -5.50
N PHE A 18 -2.69 0.09 -5.30
CA PHE A 18 -1.57 -0.78 -5.59
C PHE A 18 -0.87 -1.21 -4.30
N GLY A 19 -1.05 -2.48 -3.92
CA GLY A 19 -0.57 -3.03 -2.67
C GLY A 19 0.78 -3.73 -2.81
N VAL A 20 1.83 -3.12 -2.30
CA VAL A 20 3.14 -3.77 -2.14
C VAL A 20 3.17 -4.57 -0.85
N HIS A 21 3.54 -5.85 -0.90
CA HIS A 21 3.57 -6.73 0.27
C HIS A 21 4.87 -7.52 0.36
N ASP A 22 5.20 -8.00 1.56
CA ASP A 22 6.27 -8.96 1.74
C ASP A 22 5.82 -10.39 1.36
N GLY A 23 6.78 -11.23 0.97
CA GLY A 23 6.55 -12.61 0.56
C GLY A 23 5.89 -12.80 -0.81
N ASP A 24 5.59 -14.05 -1.16
CA ASP A 24 5.02 -14.43 -2.45
C ASP A 24 3.50 -14.25 -2.51
N VAL A 25 2.82 -14.37 -1.37
CA VAL A 25 1.36 -14.29 -1.26
C VAL A 25 0.96 -13.09 -0.44
N SER A 26 0.08 -12.28 -1.00
CA SER A 26 -0.42 -11.09 -0.33
C SER A 26 -1.45 -11.41 0.75
N ASN A 27 -1.37 -10.76 1.92
CA ASN A 27 -2.38 -10.88 2.97
C ASN A 27 -3.43 -9.74 2.91
N TYR A 28 -4.38 -9.90 1.99
CA TYR A 28 -5.49 -8.97 1.78
C TYR A 28 -6.87 -9.60 2.03
N ASP A 29 -6.94 -10.65 2.85
CA ASP A 29 -8.18 -11.40 3.11
C ASP A 29 -9.34 -10.58 3.71
N VAL A 30 -9.01 -9.47 4.37
CA VAL A 30 -10.00 -8.48 4.85
C VAL A 30 -10.98 -8.06 3.75
N LEU A 31 -10.56 -7.99 2.48
CA LEU A 31 -11.45 -7.58 1.38
C LEU A 31 -12.67 -8.50 1.21
N ARG A 32 -12.58 -9.75 1.67
CA ARG A 32 -13.70 -10.71 1.63
C ARG A 32 -14.88 -10.26 2.50
N TYR A 33 -14.62 -9.45 3.53
CA TYR A 33 -15.62 -8.99 4.50
C TYR A 33 -16.16 -7.58 4.22
N MET A 34 -15.60 -6.86 3.23
CA MET A 34 -15.94 -5.46 2.97
C MET A 34 -17.14 -5.27 2.02
N ASN A 35 -17.80 -6.36 1.61
CA ASN A 35 -18.94 -6.33 0.67
C ASN A 35 -18.68 -5.56 -0.64
N PHE A 36 -17.43 -5.55 -1.12
CA PHE A 36 -17.07 -4.90 -2.38
C PHE A 36 -17.59 -5.69 -3.59
N SER A 37 -18.00 -4.96 -4.63
CA SER A 37 -18.30 -5.51 -5.96
C SER A 37 -17.06 -6.17 -6.58
N VAL A 38 -17.26 -7.01 -7.60
CA VAL A 38 -16.15 -7.69 -8.32
C VAL A 38 -15.25 -6.65 -8.96
N GLU A 39 -15.82 -5.67 -9.66
CA GLU A 39 -15.11 -4.54 -10.28
C GLU A 39 -14.25 -3.78 -9.26
N CYS A 40 -14.79 -3.52 -8.06
CA CYS A 40 -14.05 -2.85 -7.01
C CYS A 40 -12.82 -3.67 -6.56
N LYS A 41 -12.96 -4.99 -6.43
CA LYS A 41 -11.85 -5.87 -6.05
C LYS A 41 -10.77 -5.94 -7.14
N GLU A 42 -11.13 -5.86 -8.41
CA GLU A 42 -10.18 -5.87 -9.54
C GLU A 42 -9.30 -4.62 -9.62
N ARG A 43 -9.73 -3.52 -9.01
CA ARG A 43 -8.95 -2.29 -8.84
C ARG A 43 -7.85 -2.39 -7.77
N LEU A 44 -7.85 -3.46 -6.95
CA LEU A 44 -6.71 -3.77 -6.09
C LEU A 44 -5.70 -4.61 -6.87
N ARG A 45 -4.58 -3.99 -7.23
CA ARG A 45 -3.41 -4.67 -7.80
C ARG A 45 -2.36 -4.91 -6.72
N THR A 46 -1.54 -5.93 -6.89
CA THR A 46 -0.56 -6.33 -5.89
C THR A 46 0.78 -6.69 -6.52
N LEU A 47 1.84 -6.41 -5.79
CA LEU A 47 3.21 -6.76 -6.17
C LEU A 47 4.00 -7.15 -4.92
N SER A 48 4.78 -8.22 -5.04
CA SER A 48 5.73 -8.63 -3.99
C SER A 48 6.90 -7.66 -3.92
N TRP A 49 7.38 -7.35 -2.72
CA TRP A 49 8.51 -6.46 -2.47
C TRP A 49 9.76 -6.86 -3.28
N THR A 50 10.04 -8.16 -3.39
CA THR A 50 11.17 -8.71 -4.15
C THR A 50 11.09 -8.40 -5.64
N LYS A 51 9.88 -8.13 -6.16
CA LYS A 51 9.64 -7.82 -7.57
C LYS A 51 9.76 -6.33 -7.89
N VAL A 52 9.91 -5.47 -6.88
CA VAL A 52 10.18 -4.04 -7.08
C VAL A 52 11.57 -3.85 -7.70
N ASN A 53 11.66 -3.20 -8.87
CA ASN A 53 12.85 -3.12 -9.74
C ASN A 53 13.28 -4.43 -10.41
N HIS A 54 12.48 -5.49 -10.34
CA HIS A 54 12.82 -6.75 -11.01
C HIS A 54 12.53 -6.64 -12.51
N LYS A 55 13.54 -6.91 -13.35
CA LYS A 55 13.33 -7.06 -14.79
C LYS A 55 12.73 -8.42 -15.05
N MET A 56 11.54 -8.44 -15.65
CA MET A 56 10.87 -9.68 -15.97
C MET A 56 11.57 -10.36 -17.15
N GLU A 57 11.84 -11.65 -17.03
CA GLU A 57 12.33 -12.45 -18.15
C GLU A 57 11.17 -12.79 -19.10
N PRO A 58 11.43 -12.96 -20.41
CA PRO A 58 10.41 -13.40 -21.35
C PRO A 58 9.83 -14.76 -20.95
N PHE A 59 8.53 -14.94 -21.15
CA PHE A 59 7.92 -16.26 -20.98
C PHE A 59 8.34 -17.18 -22.12
N THR A 60 9.18 -18.18 -21.83
CA THR A 60 9.76 -19.09 -22.83
C THR A 60 9.20 -20.50 -22.79
N GLU A 61 8.21 -20.78 -21.95
CA GLU A 61 7.60 -22.12 -21.90
C GLU A 61 6.86 -22.38 -23.21
N VAL A 62 7.10 -23.55 -23.81
CA VAL A 62 6.44 -23.98 -25.05
C VAL A 62 5.66 -25.25 -24.74
N LEU A 63 4.40 -25.28 -25.16
CA LEU A 63 3.59 -26.49 -25.09
C LEU A 63 4.17 -27.58 -26.02
N PRO A 64 4.19 -28.86 -25.59
CA PRO A 64 4.53 -29.96 -26.49
C PRO A 64 3.53 -30.02 -27.66
N GLU A 65 3.93 -30.63 -28.78
CA GLU A 65 3.11 -30.67 -30.01
C GLU A 65 1.73 -31.32 -29.81
N ASN A 66 1.60 -32.28 -28.90
CA ASN A 66 0.34 -32.92 -28.52
C ASN A 66 0.17 -32.89 -27.00
N PRO A 67 -0.26 -31.76 -26.42
CA PRO A 67 -0.40 -31.62 -24.98
C PRO A 67 -1.63 -32.37 -24.47
N THR A 68 -1.49 -32.99 -23.30
CA THR A 68 -2.64 -33.46 -22.52
C THR A 68 -3.48 -32.27 -22.02
N GLU A 69 -4.75 -32.51 -21.66
CA GLU A 69 -5.62 -31.46 -21.12
C GLU A 69 -5.03 -30.81 -19.85
N ASP A 70 -4.41 -31.62 -18.98
CA ASP A 70 -3.75 -31.15 -17.76
C ASP A 70 -2.52 -30.26 -18.05
N GLU A 71 -1.72 -30.60 -19.07
CA GLU A 71 -0.59 -29.79 -19.51
C GLU A 71 -1.05 -28.46 -20.11
N ALA A 72 -2.08 -28.48 -20.94
CA ALA A 72 -2.68 -27.28 -21.51
C ALA A 72 -3.27 -26.36 -20.42
N ALA A 73 -3.98 -26.94 -19.45
CA ALA A 73 -4.54 -26.20 -18.32
C ALA A 73 -3.44 -25.61 -17.41
N GLY A 74 -2.37 -26.37 -17.17
CA GLY A 74 -1.19 -25.94 -16.41
C GLY A 74 -0.46 -24.78 -17.08
N TYR A 75 -0.21 -24.90 -18.39
CA TYR A 75 0.38 -23.84 -19.21
C TYR A 75 -0.48 -22.58 -19.17
N ALA A 76 -1.79 -22.69 -19.43
CA ALA A 76 -2.70 -21.55 -19.43
C ALA A 76 -2.74 -20.86 -18.05
N ARG A 77 -2.65 -21.62 -16.95
CA ARG A 77 -2.55 -21.06 -15.59
C ARG A 77 -1.25 -20.27 -15.40
N ARG A 78 -0.11 -20.81 -15.84
CA ARG A 78 1.20 -20.15 -15.75
C ARG A 78 1.25 -18.89 -16.63
N LEU A 79 0.75 -18.96 -17.86
CA LEU A 79 0.66 -17.82 -18.78
C LEU A 79 -0.22 -16.70 -18.21
N ARG A 80 -1.37 -17.02 -17.62
CA ARG A 80 -2.23 -16.01 -16.94
C ARG A 80 -1.50 -15.36 -15.76
N GLY A 81 -0.79 -16.14 -14.95
CA GLY A 81 0.01 -15.63 -13.84
C GLY A 81 1.13 -14.70 -14.30
N TYR A 82 1.86 -15.11 -15.35
CA TYR A 82 2.90 -14.32 -16.00
C TYR A 82 2.35 -12.99 -16.53
N THR A 83 1.29 -13.05 -17.35
CA THR A 83 0.69 -11.87 -17.98
C THR A 83 0.23 -10.86 -16.92
N LYS A 84 -0.48 -11.33 -15.89
CA LYS A 84 -0.94 -10.48 -14.77
C LYS A 84 0.22 -9.84 -14.01
N LEU A 85 1.31 -10.58 -13.78
CA LEU A 85 2.49 -10.04 -13.10
C LEU A 85 3.22 -9.02 -13.97
N SER A 86 3.36 -9.27 -15.28
CA SER A 86 3.95 -8.34 -16.23
C SER A 86 3.18 -7.02 -16.24
N GLU A 87 1.86 -7.07 -16.41
CA GLU A 87 1.00 -5.88 -16.37
C GLU A 87 1.16 -5.10 -15.06
N ASN A 88 1.19 -5.80 -13.91
CA ASN A 88 1.36 -5.14 -12.62
C ASN A 88 2.75 -4.49 -12.49
N ILE A 89 3.81 -5.13 -12.98
CA ILE A 89 5.16 -4.55 -12.98
C ILE A 89 5.22 -3.33 -13.89
N ASP A 90 4.61 -3.39 -15.08
CA ASP A 90 4.58 -2.28 -16.03
C ASP A 90 3.84 -1.07 -15.47
N ILE A 91 2.66 -1.30 -14.87
CA ILE A 91 1.88 -0.26 -14.18
C ILE A 91 2.70 0.34 -13.03
N PHE A 92 3.35 -0.50 -12.23
CA PHE A 92 4.14 -0.02 -11.10
C PHE A 92 5.36 0.78 -11.54
N ASN A 93 6.05 0.34 -12.59
CA ASN A 93 7.23 1.01 -13.14
C ASN A 93 6.89 2.30 -13.88
N HIS A 94 5.67 2.43 -14.41
CA HIS A 94 5.18 3.71 -14.93
C HIS A 94 5.19 4.79 -13.86
N GLY A 95 4.94 4.41 -12.60
CA GLY A 95 5.02 5.30 -11.45
C GLY A 95 3.91 6.35 -11.43
N GLU A 96 4.26 7.58 -11.07
CA GLU A 96 3.35 8.72 -10.92
C GLU A 96 2.14 8.47 -10.01
N PHE A 97 2.31 7.65 -8.97
CA PHE A 97 1.23 7.39 -8.01
C PHE A 97 0.80 8.67 -7.31
N ASP A 98 -0.51 8.79 -7.04
CA ASP A 98 -1.09 10.01 -6.47
C ASP A 98 -0.89 10.17 -4.96
N ALA A 99 -0.58 9.07 -4.27
CA ALA A 99 -0.30 9.05 -2.85
C ALA A 99 0.47 7.78 -2.48
N LEU A 100 1.30 7.88 -1.44
CA LEU A 100 2.00 6.75 -0.84
C LEU A 100 1.58 6.62 0.62
N VAL A 101 0.92 5.51 0.95
CA VAL A 101 0.49 5.18 2.31
C VAL A 101 1.24 3.95 2.79
N ILE A 102 1.99 4.09 3.89
CA ILE A 102 2.86 3.04 4.43
C ILE A 102 2.38 2.69 5.85
N SER A 103 2.23 1.39 6.10
CA SER A 103 2.07 0.82 7.44
C SER A 103 2.79 -0.50 7.43
N THR A 104 3.91 -0.59 8.14
CA THR A 104 4.82 -1.71 8.01
C THR A 104 5.60 -1.93 9.30
N ASN A 105 6.06 -3.16 9.50
CA ASN A 105 6.95 -3.52 10.61
C ASN A 105 8.43 -3.36 10.24
N TYR A 106 8.76 -3.01 9.00
CA TYR A 106 10.13 -2.69 8.56
C TYR A 106 10.51 -1.26 8.90
N ASN A 107 11.80 -0.95 8.80
CA ASN A 107 12.29 0.42 8.98
C ASN A 107 11.60 1.38 7.97
N PRO A 108 10.83 2.39 8.43
CA PRO A 108 10.05 3.24 7.54
C PRO A 108 10.90 4.03 6.55
N LYS A 109 12.06 4.53 6.98
CA LYS A 109 12.99 5.28 6.11
C LYS A 109 13.46 4.44 4.93
N SER A 110 13.82 3.18 5.15
CA SER A 110 14.22 2.27 4.07
C SER A 110 13.09 2.03 3.07
N VAL A 111 11.85 1.89 3.56
CA VAL A 111 10.68 1.69 2.70
C VAL A 111 10.38 2.94 1.89
N ILE A 112 10.39 4.12 2.52
CA ILE A 112 10.19 5.41 1.84
C ILE A 112 11.23 5.58 0.73
N LYS A 113 12.52 5.37 1.00
CA LYS A 113 13.58 5.50 -0.02
C LYS A 113 13.37 4.63 -1.24
N LYS A 114 12.81 3.43 -1.04
CA LYS A 114 12.55 2.48 -2.13
C LYS A 114 11.31 2.83 -2.96
N LEU A 115 10.29 3.41 -2.32
CA LEU A 115 8.99 3.67 -2.95
C LEU A 115 8.76 5.12 -3.40
N ALA A 116 9.45 6.09 -2.81
CA ALA A 116 9.37 7.50 -3.17
C ALA A 116 9.61 7.78 -4.66
N PRO A 117 10.52 7.08 -5.38
CA PRO A 117 10.71 7.31 -6.81
C PRO A 117 9.47 7.07 -7.69
N TYR A 118 8.50 6.30 -7.20
CA TYR A 118 7.24 6.05 -7.93
C TYR A 118 6.13 7.02 -7.57
N LEU A 119 6.32 7.85 -6.54
CA LEU A 119 5.35 8.83 -6.09
C LEU A 119 5.44 10.07 -6.98
N GLY A 120 4.30 10.53 -7.51
CA GLY A 120 4.25 11.74 -8.32
C GLY A 120 4.70 12.99 -7.56
N GLY A 121 5.04 14.05 -8.30
CA GLY A 121 5.33 15.36 -7.73
C GLY A 121 4.11 16.01 -7.09
N SER A 122 4.33 16.72 -5.99
CA SER A 122 3.27 17.35 -5.19
C SER A 122 2.24 16.36 -4.65
N ARG A 123 2.65 15.09 -4.44
CA ARG A 123 1.80 14.03 -3.88
C ARG A 123 2.14 13.74 -2.42
N MET A 124 1.16 13.20 -1.70
CA MET A 124 1.30 12.97 -0.27
C MET A 124 2.00 11.65 0.03
N LEU A 125 2.97 11.71 0.94
CA LEU A 125 3.51 10.57 1.67
C LEU A 125 2.87 10.55 3.06
N VAL A 126 2.35 9.40 3.46
CA VAL A 126 1.79 9.16 4.79
C VAL A 126 2.31 7.83 5.32
N VAL A 127 2.88 7.85 6.51
CA VAL A 127 3.40 6.67 7.21
C VAL A 127 2.72 6.57 8.56
N TYR A 128 2.12 5.41 8.84
CA TYR A 128 1.52 5.08 10.11
C TYR A 128 2.40 4.08 10.87
N ASP A 129 2.55 4.31 12.18
CA ASP A 129 3.10 3.34 13.13
C ASP A 129 2.35 3.44 14.46
N GLN A 130 2.27 2.35 15.21
CA GLN A 130 1.69 2.35 16.56
C GLN A 130 2.59 3.14 17.53
N PHE A 131 3.90 3.12 17.30
CA PHE A 131 4.89 3.74 18.16
C PHE A 131 5.54 4.94 17.49
N LYS A 132 6.00 5.90 18.29
CA LYS A 132 6.62 7.12 17.76
C LYS A 132 8.07 6.85 17.33
N GLU A 133 8.75 6.00 18.07
CA GLU A 133 10.17 5.72 17.99
C GLU A 133 10.61 5.26 16.59
N PRO A 134 9.90 4.34 15.90
CA PRO A 134 10.26 3.93 14.54
C PRO A 134 10.17 5.06 13.51
N LEU A 135 9.34 6.08 13.76
CA LEU A 135 9.13 7.21 12.86
C LEU A 135 10.18 8.31 13.02
N LEU A 136 10.91 8.35 14.13
CA LEU A 136 11.85 9.45 14.42
C LEU A 136 13.00 9.52 13.39
N GLU A 137 13.55 8.37 13.01
CA GLU A 137 14.64 8.31 12.03
C GLU A 137 14.15 8.79 10.64
N ALA A 138 12.96 8.35 10.24
CA ALA A 138 12.34 8.77 8.98
C ALA A 138 11.99 10.25 9.00
N PHE A 139 11.46 10.78 10.12
CA PHE A 139 11.14 12.19 10.28
C PHE A 139 12.37 13.09 10.16
N ALA A 140 13.47 12.76 10.83
CA ALA A 140 14.72 13.51 10.73
C ALA A 140 15.25 13.50 9.29
N TRP A 141 15.30 12.32 8.66
CA TRP A 141 15.77 12.18 7.28
C TRP A 141 14.89 12.95 6.27
N LEU A 142 13.56 12.91 6.41
CA LEU A 142 12.64 13.64 5.55
C LEU A 142 12.82 15.16 5.68
N ARG A 143 13.11 15.69 6.88
CA ARG A 143 13.35 17.13 7.09
C ARG A 143 14.66 17.61 6.48
N GLU A 144 15.66 16.74 6.38
CA GLU A 144 16.95 17.05 5.76
C GLU A 144 16.91 16.89 4.24
N SER A 145 15.98 16.09 3.71
CA SER A 145 15.88 15.84 2.28
C SER A 145 15.23 17.02 1.53
N PRO A 146 15.81 17.48 0.40
CA PRO A 146 15.19 18.48 -0.46
C PRO A 146 14.00 17.92 -1.26
N GLU A 147 13.78 16.61 -1.27
CA GLU A 147 12.70 15.95 -2.01
C GLU A 147 11.36 16.00 -1.27
N PHE A 148 11.32 16.53 -0.04
CA PHE A 148 10.12 16.54 0.79
C PHE A 148 9.88 17.89 1.44
N LEU A 149 8.60 18.30 1.47
CA LEU A 149 8.15 19.54 2.10
C LEU A 149 7.09 19.24 3.16
N ASN A 150 6.93 20.15 4.12
CA ASN A 150 5.87 20.11 5.13
C ASN A 150 5.87 18.78 5.90
N VAL A 151 7.04 18.36 6.36
CA VAL A 151 7.19 17.14 7.15
C VAL A 151 6.59 17.33 8.54
N GLN A 152 5.55 16.57 8.85
CA GLN A 152 4.79 16.66 10.09
C GLN A 152 4.69 15.29 10.77
N MET A 153 4.70 15.29 12.09
CA MET A 153 4.41 14.13 12.92
C MET A 153 3.23 14.48 13.82
N THR A 154 2.14 13.72 13.69
CA THR A 154 0.87 13.98 14.37
C THR A 154 0.37 12.73 15.07
N GLU A 155 -0.36 12.93 16.17
CA GLU A 155 -1.12 11.89 16.86
C GLU A 155 -2.60 12.27 16.94
N SER A 156 -3.47 11.28 17.07
CA SER A 156 -4.91 11.51 17.24
C SER A 156 -5.41 10.85 18.51
N TRP A 157 -6.17 11.60 19.30
CA TRP A 157 -6.79 11.13 20.54
C TRP A 157 -8.30 11.08 20.36
N LEU A 158 -8.91 9.99 20.82
CA LEU A 158 -10.35 9.79 20.78
C LEU A 158 -10.85 9.57 22.20
N ARG A 159 -11.91 10.30 22.57
CA ARG A 159 -12.56 10.14 23.88
C ARG A 159 -14.06 9.94 23.72
N GLU A 160 -14.54 8.80 24.17
CA GLU A 160 -15.94 8.41 24.11
C GLU A 160 -16.68 8.95 25.33
N TYR A 161 -17.93 9.35 25.11
CA TYR A 161 -18.80 9.90 26.12
C TYR A 161 -20.04 9.03 26.28
N GLN A 162 -20.41 8.75 27.53
CA GLN A 162 -21.75 8.30 27.85
C GLN A 162 -22.67 9.52 27.81
N VAL A 163 -23.75 9.43 27.03
CA VAL A 163 -24.76 10.49 26.94
C VAL A 163 -26.10 9.92 27.38
N LEU A 164 -26.35 9.99 28.69
CA LEU A 164 -27.61 9.62 29.33
C LEU A 164 -28.12 10.81 30.17
N PRO A 165 -29.45 10.96 30.36
CA PRO A 165 -30.01 12.01 31.19
C PRO A 165 -29.34 12.07 32.57
N SER A 166 -28.83 13.25 32.95
CA SER A 166 -28.10 13.50 34.20
C SER A 166 -26.88 12.61 34.47
N ARG A 167 -26.36 11.88 33.47
CA ARG A 167 -25.20 10.99 33.57
C ARG A 167 -24.28 11.12 32.36
N THR A 168 -24.07 12.35 31.91
CA THR A 168 -23.16 12.64 30.80
C THR A 168 -21.73 12.79 31.32
N HIS A 169 -20.87 11.85 30.98
CA HIS A 169 -19.46 11.86 31.35
C HIS A 169 -18.62 11.04 30.34
N PRO A 170 -17.30 11.30 30.23
CA PRO A 170 -16.43 10.44 29.45
C PRO A 170 -16.36 9.02 30.03
N LEU A 171 -16.12 8.01 29.19
CA LEU A 171 -15.84 6.67 29.69
C LEU A 171 -14.58 6.67 30.57
N MET A 172 -14.60 5.83 31.61
CA MET A 172 -13.52 5.80 32.61
C MET A 172 -12.30 5.00 32.14
N ASN A 173 -12.51 3.93 31.38
CA ASN A 173 -11.46 3.09 30.82
C ASN A 173 -11.56 3.11 29.29
N MET A 174 -10.46 3.46 28.63
CA MET A 174 -10.37 3.59 27.18
C MET A 174 -8.97 3.18 26.70
N SER A 175 -8.82 2.93 25.40
CA SER A 175 -7.51 2.83 24.76
C SER A 175 -6.80 4.19 24.83
N GLY A 176 -5.49 4.18 25.11
CA GLY A 176 -4.73 5.40 25.36
C GLY A 176 -4.44 6.24 24.09
N GLY A 177 -4.10 5.59 22.97
CA GLY A 177 -3.74 6.28 21.73
C GLY A 177 -4.01 5.45 20.49
N GLY A 178 -4.16 6.12 19.36
CA GLY A 178 -4.42 5.50 18.05
C GLY A 178 -3.18 5.26 17.20
N GLY A 179 -1.98 5.53 17.73
CA GLY A 179 -0.72 5.54 16.98
C GLY A 179 -0.34 6.92 16.43
N PHE A 180 0.69 6.95 15.60
CA PHE A 180 1.31 8.16 15.06
C PHE A 180 1.27 8.15 13.54
N ILE A 181 1.14 9.34 12.97
CA ILE A 181 1.19 9.59 11.53
C ILE A 181 2.34 10.54 11.23
N LEU A 182 3.26 10.09 10.39
CA LEU A 182 4.28 10.91 9.74
C LEU A 182 3.81 11.24 8.33
N SER A 183 3.72 12.51 7.98
CA SER A 183 3.29 12.96 6.66
C SER A 183 4.26 13.97 6.05
N ALA A 184 4.33 13.98 4.73
CA ALA A 184 5.11 14.93 3.95
C ALA A 184 4.53 15.08 2.54
N ILE A 185 4.87 16.16 1.85
CA ILE A 185 4.59 16.37 0.43
C ILE A 185 5.86 16.04 -0.34
N HIS A 186 5.77 15.10 -1.29
CA HIS A 186 6.87 14.78 -2.19
C HIS A 186 7.02 15.86 -3.25
N LEU A 187 8.23 16.38 -3.42
CA LEU A 187 8.59 17.30 -4.48
C LEU A 187 9.14 16.45 -5.63
N ALA A 188 8.60 16.61 -6.84
CA ALA A 188 9.23 15.98 -8.00
C ALA A 188 10.65 16.53 -8.13
N SER A 189 11.62 15.64 -8.31
CA SER A 189 12.95 16.05 -8.71
C SER A 189 12.84 16.77 -10.05
N SER A 190 13.28 18.04 -10.10
CA SER A 190 13.41 18.77 -11.35
C SER A 190 14.42 18.01 -12.22
N SER A 191 13.92 17.40 -13.30
CA SER A 191 14.76 16.79 -14.34
C SER A 191 15.67 17.83 -14.99
#